data_AF-A0A2M9CEQ7-F1
#
_entry.id   AF-A0A2M9CEQ7-F1
#
_cell.length_a   1.000
_cell.length_b   1.000
_cell.length_c   1.000
_cell.angle_alpha   90.00
_cell.angle_beta   90.00
_cell.angle_gamma   90.00
#
_symmetry.space_group_name_H-M   'P 1'
#
loop_
_entity.id
_entity.type
_entity.pdbx_description
1 polymer ?
#
loop_
_entity_poly.entity_id
_entity_poly.type
_entity_poly.pdbx_seq_one_letter_code
_entity_poly.pdbx_strand_id
1 'polypeptide(L)'
;MSRVPSVARSVTARRASALAVVAALGVAGVGATAAMAEAPAAPVVTAVVPQCPDDGDLPPVSPDFPAFTDDSVAVYVEGDFVATENAAESEGLNVVMGDATFERPGIFNVGSVGVGSGIVPSPGSTMLAVGGDMTVAAAGSVDVGANVYDEDGELAGGAVRVGGTLDSAERVETNNAPLESDLGAAATAPYADFGGEIDAVSTALVAQDDTGTVTRDGNQLRLVGDGVSGDQVFTVTAEELNGATEMYFSDVPAGAGVVVNVIGGPVEIAPNYWAVDGVQVNNPSSESFGNLTAALMWNFADATDVSIGRNDQFMGSILVPEGDLTTTTSTNGRVLVGGDYTMAGSGTEHHNYPWTPGFPCVPPGPTPTPTPTPTPTVTPTPTPTPTVTPTPTPTPTPTPTVTPTPTVTPTPTVTPSVTPTPTPTTEVLGETLPWTGADVLPWLGGGLLLVLAGTGAVLLARRHQH
;
A
#
# COMPACT_ATOMS: atom_id res chain seq x y z
N MET A 1 -69.63 -15.07 -33.12
CA MET A 1 -70.24 -14.07 -32.22
C MET A 1 -69.24 -12.94 -31.98
N SER A 2 -69.72 -11.70 -32.11
CA SER A 2 -69.19 -10.39 -31.65
C SER A 2 -67.75 -9.98 -31.99
N ARG A 3 -67.62 -9.12 -33.02
CA ARG A 3 -66.41 -8.34 -33.32
C ARG A 3 -66.67 -6.84 -33.17
N VAL A 4 -65.86 -6.24 -32.29
CA VAL A 4 -65.12 -4.97 -32.38
C VAL A 4 -65.86 -3.74 -32.90
N PRO A 5 -66.06 -2.67 -32.11
CA PRO A 5 -66.57 -1.42 -32.63
C PRO A 5 -65.43 -0.51 -33.08
N SER A 6 -65.61 0.06 -34.27
CA SER A 6 -64.78 1.12 -34.85
C SER A 6 -65.69 2.24 -35.35
N VAL A 7 -65.30 3.47 -34.99
CA VAL A 7 -65.20 4.66 -35.87
C VAL A 7 -66.41 5.60 -36.04
N ALA A 8 -66.03 6.90 -35.97
CA ALA A 8 -66.60 8.12 -36.59
C ALA A 8 -67.71 8.84 -35.80
N ARG A 9 -67.79 10.18 -35.72
CA ARG A 9 -67.04 11.32 -36.31
C ARG A 9 -67.62 12.59 -35.66
N SER A 10 -66.82 13.61 -35.35
CA SER A 10 -67.25 15.02 -35.49
C SER A 10 -66.08 16.02 -35.52
N VAL A 11 -65.87 16.54 -36.73
CA VAL A 11 -65.46 17.90 -37.19
C VAL A 11 -65.93 18.99 -36.21
N THR A 12 -65.26 20.11 -35.86
CA THR A 12 -64.01 20.82 -36.16
C THR A 12 -63.89 22.00 -35.16
N ALA A 13 -62.67 22.43 -34.80
CA ALA A 13 -62.30 23.85 -34.75
C ALA A 13 -60.77 23.99 -34.56
N ARG A 14 -60.08 24.49 -35.59
CA ARG A 14 -58.66 24.88 -35.55
C ARG A 14 -58.51 26.28 -34.96
N ARG A 15 -57.49 26.48 -34.12
CA ARG A 15 -56.85 27.78 -33.90
C ARG A 15 -55.37 27.66 -34.25
N ALA A 16 -54.92 28.54 -35.14
CA ALA A 16 -53.52 28.84 -35.39
C ALA A 16 -53.15 30.08 -34.58
N SER A 17 -51.94 30.09 -34.00
CA SER A 17 -51.14 31.29 -33.72
C SER A 17 -49.69 30.86 -33.52
N ALA A 18 -48.79 31.43 -34.32
CA ALA A 18 -47.35 31.40 -34.16
C ALA A 18 -46.91 32.46 -33.13
N LEU A 19 -45.81 32.24 -32.39
CA LEU A 19 -44.82 33.27 -32.13
C LEU A 19 -43.51 32.68 -31.57
N ALA A 20 -42.41 33.30 -31.99
CA ALA A 20 -41.03 32.92 -31.80
C ALA A 20 -40.52 33.06 -30.35
N VAL A 21 -39.58 32.17 -30.00
CA VAL A 21 -38.80 32.19 -28.77
C VAL A 21 -37.50 32.96 -29.02
N VAL A 22 -37.30 34.06 -28.31
CA VAL A 22 -35.98 34.60 -27.97
C VAL A 22 -36.03 35.06 -26.52
N ALA A 23 -35.34 34.36 -25.64
CA ALA A 23 -34.96 34.87 -24.32
C ALA A 23 -33.56 34.35 -24.01
N ALA A 24 -32.62 35.28 -23.94
CA ALA A 24 -31.24 35.09 -23.55
C ALA A 24 -31.16 34.65 -22.08
N LEU A 25 -30.43 33.57 -21.81
CA LEU A 25 -30.00 33.19 -20.47
C LEU A 25 -28.55 33.65 -20.31
N GLY A 26 -28.36 34.67 -19.49
CA GLY A 26 -27.06 35.12 -19.02
C GLY A 26 -26.46 34.08 -18.08
N VAL A 27 -25.27 33.61 -18.41
CA VAL A 27 -24.42 32.79 -17.55
C VAL A 27 -23.81 33.71 -16.49
N ALA A 28 -24.24 33.57 -15.24
CA ALA A 28 -23.51 34.07 -14.10
C ALA A 28 -22.63 32.92 -13.58
N GLY A 29 -21.34 32.98 -13.90
CA GLY A 29 -20.34 32.07 -13.33
C GLY A 29 -20.18 32.37 -11.85
N VAL A 30 -20.45 31.36 -11.02
CA VAL A 30 -19.95 31.30 -9.65
C VAL A 30 -18.73 30.39 -9.71
N GLY A 31 -17.55 30.98 -9.66
CA GLY A 31 -16.32 30.24 -9.44
C GLY A 31 -16.36 29.66 -8.03
N ALA A 32 -16.53 28.35 -7.93
CA ALA A 32 -16.18 27.62 -6.73
C ALA A 32 -14.66 27.47 -6.75
N THR A 33 -13.95 28.32 -6.01
CA THR A 33 -12.60 28.00 -5.58
C THR A 33 -12.73 26.84 -4.61
N ALA A 34 -12.42 25.63 -5.06
CA ALA A 34 -12.15 24.52 -4.16
C ALA A 34 -10.93 24.95 -3.34
N ALA A 35 -11.16 25.29 -2.06
CA ALA A 35 -10.07 25.37 -1.11
C ALA A 35 -9.53 23.95 -0.99
N MET A 36 -8.31 23.73 -1.49
CA MET A 36 -7.58 22.50 -1.22
C MET A 36 -7.34 22.53 0.29
N ALA A 37 -8.08 21.73 1.04
CA ALA A 37 -7.79 21.53 2.45
C ALA A 37 -6.44 20.79 2.49
N GLU A 38 -5.44 21.39 3.13
CA GLU A 38 -4.24 20.65 3.55
C GLU A 38 -4.71 19.47 4.39
N ALA A 39 -4.19 18.27 4.09
CA ALA A 39 -4.45 17.08 4.88
C ALA A 39 -4.03 17.34 6.35
N PRO A 40 -4.80 16.86 7.35
CA PRO A 40 -4.40 17.00 8.75
C PRO A 40 -3.08 16.26 8.99
N ALA A 41 -2.19 16.85 9.78
CA ALA A 41 -0.94 16.20 10.19
C ALA A 41 -1.23 14.89 10.95
N ALA A 42 -0.56 13.81 10.54
CA ALA A 42 -0.73 12.48 11.12
C ALA A 42 -0.26 12.44 12.60
N PRO A 43 -0.85 11.58 13.44
CA PRO A 43 -0.45 11.43 14.84
C PRO A 43 0.96 10.83 14.98
N VAL A 44 1.63 11.17 16.09
CA VAL A 44 2.96 10.66 16.46
C VAL A 44 2.82 9.23 16.98
N VAL A 45 3.50 8.27 16.35
CA VAL A 45 3.63 6.90 16.86
C VAL A 45 5.07 6.65 17.30
N THR A 46 5.20 6.01 18.46
CA THR A 46 6.49 5.64 19.06
C THR A 46 6.65 4.13 18.95
N ALA A 47 7.79 3.71 18.38
CA ALA A 47 8.27 2.33 18.22
C ALA A 47 7.49 1.42 17.25
N VAL A 48 8.01 1.33 16.02
CA VAL A 48 7.62 0.33 15.02
C VAL A 48 8.48 -0.93 15.22
N VAL A 49 7.96 -1.90 15.96
CA VAL A 49 8.48 -3.29 15.94
C VAL A 49 7.95 -3.95 14.66
N PRO A 50 8.73 -4.76 13.93
CA PRO A 50 8.23 -5.47 12.75
C PRO A 50 7.12 -6.43 13.19
N GLN A 51 5.87 -5.99 13.06
CA GLN A 51 4.70 -6.80 13.33
C GLN A 51 3.81 -6.71 12.09
N CYS A 52 3.77 -7.78 11.31
CA CYS A 52 2.59 -8.07 10.52
C CYS A 52 1.37 -8.05 11.45
N PRO A 53 0.21 -7.56 10.99
CA PRO A 53 -1.03 -7.84 11.68
C PRO A 53 -1.23 -9.37 11.80
N ASP A 54 -1.78 -9.83 12.92
CA ASP A 54 -2.21 -11.22 13.05
C ASP A 54 -3.42 -11.47 12.13
N ASP A 55 -3.58 -12.70 11.65
CA ASP A 55 -4.74 -13.08 10.83
C ASP A 55 -6.05 -12.80 11.59
N GLY A 56 -6.94 -12.01 10.98
CA GLY A 56 -8.20 -11.59 11.60
C GLY A 56 -8.14 -10.24 12.33
N ASP A 57 -6.95 -9.68 12.55
CA ASP A 57 -6.70 -8.39 13.20
C ASP A 57 -6.25 -7.33 12.17
N LEU A 58 -6.66 -7.48 10.91
CA LEU A 58 -6.30 -6.53 9.85
C LEU A 58 -6.99 -5.18 10.08
N PRO A 59 -6.25 -4.07 10.01
CA PRO A 59 -6.80 -2.75 10.26
C PRO A 59 -7.82 -2.34 9.18
N PRO A 60 -8.80 -1.48 9.50
CA PRO A 60 -9.56 -0.77 8.50
C PRO A 60 -8.70 0.30 7.81
N VAL A 61 -9.19 0.83 6.68
CA VAL A 61 -8.65 2.05 6.09
C VAL A 61 -8.97 3.24 7.00
N SER A 62 -7.93 3.91 7.51
CA SER A 62 -8.02 4.91 8.59
C SER A 62 -7.00 6.03 8.41
N PRO A 63 -7.28 7.25 8.93
CA PRO A 63 -6.27 8.31 9.07
C PRO A 63 -5.35 8.13 10.29
N ASP A 64 -5.55 7.10 11.12
CA ASP A 64 -4.73 6.83 12.30
C ASP A 64 -3.50 5.98 11.89
N PHE A 65 -2.30 6.55 11.93
CA PHE A 65 -1.04 5.99 11.39
C PHE A 65 0.13 6.04 12.38
N PRO A 66 1.18 5.21 12.21
CA PRO A 66 1.18 3.82 11.71
C PRO A 66 0.84 2.79 12.79
N ALA A 67 0.29 1.64 12.39
CA ALA A 67 -0.05 0.54 13.29
C ALA A 67 0.85 -0.69 13.11
N PHE A 68 1.36 -0.94 11.89
CA PHE A 68 2.09 -2.16 11.54
C PHE A 68 3.18 -1.91 10.50
N THR A 69 4.07 -2.90 10.32
CA THR A 69 5.17 -2.83 9.34
C THR A 69 5.07 -3.91 8.28
N ASP A 70 5.33 -3.53 7.03
CA ASP A 70 5.50 -4.43 5.90
C ASP A 70 6.66 -3.96 5.00
N ASP A 71 7.77 -4.69 5.07
CA ASP A 71 8.97 -4.43 4.25
C ASP A 71 8.96 -5.23 2.93
N SER A 72 7.87 -5.93 2.63
CA SER A 72 7.71 -6.69 1.39
C SER A 72 7.09 -5.82 0.30
N VAL A 73 7.27 -6.27 -0.94
CA VAL A 73 6.78 -5.56 -2.12
C VAL A 73 5.25 -5.48 -2.07
N ALA A 74 4.71 -4.27 -1.94
CA ALA A 74 3.27 -4.00 -1.99
C ALA A 74 2.80 -3.84 -3.43
N VAL A 75 3.56 -3.08 -4.22
CA VAL A 75 3.35 -2.88 -5.65
C VAL A 75 4.59 -3.31 -6.41
N TYR A 76 4.44 -4.26 -7.34
CA TYR A 76 5.46 -4.69 -8.27
C TYR A 76 5.00 -4.45 -9.71
N VAL A 77 5.87 -3.85 -10.52
CA VAL A 77 5.64 -3.62 -11.95
C VAL A 77 6.92 -3.99 -12.69
N GLU A 78 6.90 -5.04 -13.51
CA GLU A 78 8.02 -5.42 -14.37
C GLU A 78 8.23 -4.42 -15.52
N GLY A 79 7.14 -3.86 -16.04
CA GLY A 79 7.16 -2.81 -17.07
C GLY A 79 7.22 -1.40 -16.49
N ASP A 80 6.52 -0.48 -17.16
CA ASP A 80 6.43 0.92 -16.79
C ASP A 80 5.24 1.19 -15.85
N PHE A 81 5.45 2.07 -14.88
CA PHE A 81 4.40 2.54 -13.98
C PHE A 81 3.98 3.97 -14.32
N VAL A 82 2.68 4.20 -14.49
CA VAL A 82 2.11 5.54 -14.72
C VAL A 82 1.02 5.84 -13.71
N ALA A 83 1.28 6.80 -12.82
CA ALA A 83 0.26 7.46 -12.02
C ALA A 83 -0.25 8.70 -12.77
N THR A 84 -1.46 8.61 -13.34
CA THR A 84 -2.03 9.70 -14.14
C THR A 84 -2.38 10.94 -13.31
N GLU A 85 -2.73 12.03 -14.00
CA GLU A 85 -2.97 13.36 -13.41
C GLU A 85 -3.91 13.42 -12.18
N ASN A 86 -4.81 12.44 -11.99
CA ASN A 86 -5.75 12.44 -10.87
C ASN A 86 -5.55 11.28 -9.87
N ALA A 87 -4.60 10.36 -10.09
CA ALA A 87 -4.20 9.37 -9.08
C ALA A 87 -3.52 10.09 -7.90
N ALA A 88 -3.63 9.55 -6.69
CA ALA A 88 -3.29 10.28 -5.47
C ALA A 88 -2.19 9.64 -4.64
N GLU A 89 -2.26 8.34 -4.33
CA GLU A 89 -1.39 7.75 -3.31
C GLU A 89 -1.14 6.25 -3.57
N SER A 90 0.02 5.74 -3.15
CA SER A 90 0.34 4.30 -3.15
C SER A 90 1.09 3.88 -1.89
N GLU A 91 0.42 3.15 -1.00
CA GLU A 91 0.97 2.67 0.27
C GLU A 91 1.93 1.48 0.09
N GLY A 92 2.91 1.32 0.98
CA GLY A 92 3.84 0.20 0.94
C GLY A 92 5.06 0.39 0.03
N LEU A 93 5.91 -0.64 -0.06
CA LEU A 93 7.07 -0.64 -0.96
C LEU A 93 6.60 -0.80 -2.41
N ASN A 94 6.89 0.20 -3.24
CA ASN A 94 6.64 0.21 -4.68
C ASN A 94 7.94 -0.09 -5.44
N VAL A 95 7.94 -1.15 -6.24
CA VAL A 95 9.07 -1.57 -7.09
C VAL A 95 8.63 -1.54 -8.54
N VAL A 96 9.27 -0.69 -9.33
CA VAL A 96 9.05 -0.53 -10.77
C VAL A 96 10.36 -0.89 -11.47
N MET A 97 10.37 -1.94 -12.28
CA MET A 97 11.57 -2.38 -12.97
C MET A 97 11.87 -1.53 -14.21
N GLY A 98 10.83 -0.98 -14.86
CA GLY A 98 10.90 0.01 -15.93
C GLY A 98 10.91 1.47 -15.45
N ASP A 99 10.30 2.35 -16.23
CA ASP A 99 10.19 3.79 -15.95
C ASP A 99 8.99 4.09 -15.03
N ALA A 100 9.11 5.11 -14.19
CA ALA A 100 8.01 5.57 -13.32
C ALA A 100 7.62 7.02 -13.64
N THR A 101 6.35 7.23 -14.00
CA THR A 101 5.81 8.55 -14.34
C THR A 101 4.69 8.97 -13.38
N PHE A 102 4.84 10.14 -12.77
CA PHE A 102 3.85 10.76 -11.89
C PHE A 102 3.33 12.05 -12.53
N GLU A 103 2.12 12.01 -13.11
CA GLU A 103 1.56 13.11 -13.89
C GLU A 103 0.77 14.13 -13.06
N ARG A 104 0.47 13.80 -11.79
CA ARG A 104 -0.38 14.60 -10.90
C ARG A 104 0.15 16.01 -10.69
N PRO A 105 -0.69 17.07 -10.88
CA PRO A 105 -0.42 18.37 -10.29
C PRO A 105 -0.71 18.31 -8.79
N GLY A 106 0.28 18.61 -7.95
CA GLY A 106 0.23 18.41 -6.50
C GLY A 106 0.97 17.16 -6.02
N ILE A 107 0.71 16.76 -4.78
CA ILE A 107 1.45 15.69 -4.10
C ILE A 107 0.87 14.32 -4.50
N PHE A 108 1.75 13.39 -4.87
CA PHE A 108 1.49 11.95 -4.91
C PHE A 108 2.25 11.27 -3.76
N ASN A 109 1.54 10.61 -2.84
CA ASN A 109 2.17 9.98 -1.67
C ASN A 109 2.60 8.53 -1.98
N VAL A 110 3.78 8.12 -1.51
CA VAL A 110 4.32 6.77 -1.66
C VAL A 110 4.81 6.22 -0.32
N GLY A 111 4.58 4.94 -0.06
CA GLY A 111 5.05 4.24 1.14
C GLY A 111 4.13 4.43 2.34
N SER A 112 3.89 5.68 2.71
CA SER A 112 2.90 6.11 3.70
C SER A 112 1.96 7.11 3.05
N VAL A 113 0.66 7.02 3.35
CA VAL A 113 -0.41 7.71 2.64
C VAL A 113 -1.32 8.48 3.60
N GLY A 114 -2.18 9.37 3.11
CA GLY A 114 -3.00 10.22 3.98
C GLY A 114 -4.13 9.46 4.69
N VAL A 115 -4.72 8.47 4.02
CA VAL A 115 -5.68 7.53 4.59
C VAL A 115 -5.38 6.16 3.98
N GLY A 116 -5.11 5.16 4.81
CA GLY A 116 -4.56 3.88 4.34
C GLY A 116 -4.75 2.77 5.35
N SER A 117 -4.15 1.61 5.08
CA SER A 117 -4.19 0.48 6.02
C SER A 117 -3.37 0.76 7.29
N GLY A 118 -2.38 1.65 7.21
CA GLY A 118 -1.40 1.84 8.29
C GLY A 118 -0.38 0.71 8.39
N ILE A 119 -0.29 -0.14 7.36
CA ILE A 119 0.69 -1.21 7.16
C ILE A 119 1.77 -0.67 6.20
N VAL A 120 2.76 0.01 6.75
CA VAL A 120 3.77 0.77 5.98
C VAL A 120 5.16 0.15 6.11
N PRO A 121 6.12 0.45 5.21
CA PRO A 121 7.48 -0.07 5.36
C PRO A 121 8.19 0.52 6.59
N SER A 122 9.25 -0.15 7.03
CA SER A 122 10.08 0.26 8.14
C SER A 122 10.61 1.70 7.94
N PRO A 123 10.72 2.51 9.01
CA PRO A 123 11.27 3.86 8.92
C PRO A 123 12.66 3.89 8.26
N GLY A 124 12.83 4.77 7.27
CA GLY A 124 14.08 4.94 6.51
C GLY A 124 14.41 3.81 5.51
N SER A 125 13.57 2.76 5.43
CA SER A 125 13.71 1.69 4.43
C SER A 125 13.40 2.21 3.02
N THR A 126 13.72 1.42 2.00
CA THR A 126 13.28 1.74 0.63
C THR A 126 11.77 1.63 0.53
N MET A 127 11.10 2.67 0.06
CA MET A 127 9.65 2.67 -0.21
C MET A 127 9.33 2.86 -1.69
N LEU A 128 10.28 3.39 -2.47
CA LEU A 128 10.18 3.51 -3.92
C LEU A 128 11.51 3.09 -4.58
N ALA A 129 11.46 2.05 -5.40
CA ALA A 129 12.57 1.63 -6.24
C ALA A 129 12.13 1.66 -7.71
N VAL A 130 12.87 2.39 -8.55
CA VAL A 130 12.61 2.53 -9.99
C VAL A 130 13.86 2.09 -10.75
N GLY A 131 13.74 1.13 -11.65
CA GLY A 131 14.86 0.60 -12.43
C GLY A 131 15.26 1.52 -13.59
N GLY A 132 14.28 2.17 -14.21
CA GLY A 132 14.44 3.13 -15.29
C GLY A 132 14.47 4.59 -14.83
N ASP A 133 14.00 5.48 -15.70
CA ASP A 133 13.87 6.91 -15.44
C ASP A 133 12.66 7.21 -14.54
N MET A 134 12.77 8.25 -13.72
CA MET A 134 11.67 8.74 -12.88
C MET A 134 11.29 10.17 -13.28
N THR A 135 10.08 10.30 -13.79
CA THR A 135 9.48 11.58 -14.21
C THR A 135 8.38 12.00 -13.26
N VAL A 136 8.48 13.24 -12.78
CA VAL A 136 7.41 13.91 -12.02
C VAL A 136 6.89 15.06 -12.87
N ALA A 137 5.59 15.38 -12.81
CA ALA A 137 5.02 16.53 -13.50
C ALA A 137 5.54 17.86 -12.95
N ALA A 138 5.69 18.89 -13.79
CA ALA A 138 6.30 20.18 -13.39
C ALA A 138 5.57 20.89 -12.24
N ALA A 139 4.26 20.66 -12.11
CA ALA A 139 3.43 21.19 -11.03
C ALA A 139 3.14 20.15 -9.93
N GLY A 140 3.85 19.02 -9.94
CA GLY A 140 3.69 17.90 -9.03
C GLY A 140 4.90 17.69 -8.13
N SER A 141 4.70 16.89 -7.09
CA SER A 141 5.73 16.36 -6.21
C SER A 141 5.38 14.94 -5.80
N VAL A 142 6.39 14.13 -5.48
CA VAL A 142 6.25 12.81 -4.87
C VAL A 142 6.75 12.92 -3.43
N ASP A 143 5.91 12.54 -2.47
CA ASP A 143 6.24 12.53 -1.04
C ASP A 143 6.34 11.09 -0.56
N VAL A 144 7.52 10.69 -0.09
CA VAL A 144 7.86 9.29 0.19
C VAL A 144 8.10 9.11 1.69
N GLY A 145 7.27 8.25 2.30
CA GLY A 145 7.31 7.99 3.74
C GLY A 145 6.85 9.18 4.59
N ALA A 146 5.86 9.94 4.12
CA ALA A 146 5.29 11.04 4.88
C ALA A 146 4.86 10.58 6.29
N ASN A 147 5.27 11.34 7.31
CA ASN A 147 4.99 11.06 8.73
C ASN A 147 5.44 9.68 9.23
N VAL A 148 6.49 9.10 8.65
CA VAL A 148 7.10 7.86 9.16
C VAL A 148 8.24 8.20 10.13
N TYR A 149 8.06 7.82 11.40
CA TYR A 149 8.98 8.09 12.50
C TYR A 149 9.69 6.82 12.97
N ASP A 150 10.96 6.95 13.39
CA ASP A 150 11.74 5.85 13.95
C ASP A 150 11.38 5.54 15.42
N GLU A 151 12.12 4.60 16.03
CA GLU A 151 11.90 4.19 17.42
C GLU A 151 12.15 5.28 18.46
N ASP A 152 12.97 6.28 18.10
CA ASP A 152 13.28 7.44 18.94
C ASP A 152 12.25 8.58 18.75
N GLY A 153 11.30 8.42 17.80
CA GLY A 153 10.29 9.41 17.46
C GLY A 153 10.80 10.51 16.53
N GLU A 154 11.93 10.29 15.86
CA GLU A 154 12.49 11.19 14.86
C GLU A 154 11.93 10.87 13.47
N LEU A 155 11.67 11.90 12.67
CA LEU A 155 11.17 11.72 11.31
C LEU A 155 12.25 11.02 10.48
N ALA A 156 11.94 9.85 9.93
CA ALA A 156 12.90 8.99 9.23
C ALA A 156 12.51 8.71 7.77
N GLY A 157 11.21 8.83 7.43
CA GLY A 157 10.77 8.86 6.05
C GLY A 157 10.91 7.55 5.29
N GLY A 158 11.01 7.65 3.96
CA GLY A 158 11.14 6.52 3.04
C GLY A 158 12.17 6.78 1.94
N ALA A 159 13.12 5.86 1.79
CA ALA A 159 14.20 5.98 0.83
C ALA A 159 13.71 5.74 -0.60
N VAL A 160 14.32 6.47 -1.55
CA VAL A 160 14.00 6.42 -2.98
C VAL A 160 15.26 6.05 -3.75
N ARG A 161 15.15 5.04 -4.63
CA ARG A 161 16.25 4.53 -5.44
C ARG A 161 15.84 4.57 -6.91
N VAL A 162 16.53 5.34 -7.74
CA VAL A 162 16.27 5.44 -9.19
C VAL A 162 17.47 4.94 -9.98
N GLY A 163 17.24 4.04 -10.91
CA GLY A 163 18.29 3.45 -11.74
C GLY A 163 18.71 4.38 -12.87
N GLY A 164 17.75 5.05 -13.50
CA GLY A 164 17.96 6.06 -14.52
C GLY A 164 17.99 7.48 -13.98
N THR A 165 17.59 8.39 -14.85
CA THR A 165 17.55 9.84 -14.61
C THR A 165 16.36 10.17 -13.72
N LEU A 166 16.60 11.03 -12.72
CA LEU A 166 15.54 11.70 -11.98
C LEU A 166 15.37 13.12 -12.52
N ASP A 167 14.20 13.43 -13.08
CA ASP A 167 13.95 14.72 -13.74
C ASP A 167 14.13 15.93 -12.81
N SER A 168 13.85 15.76 -11.51
CA SER A 168 14.07 16.81 -10.50
C SER A 168 14.01 16.24 -9.08
N ALA A 169 15.14 16.25 -8.39
CA ALA A 169 15.20 15.90 -6.97
C ALA A 169 14.41 16.86 -6.06
N GLU A 170 14.24 18.13 -6.45
CA GLU A 170 13.47 19.13 -5.69
C GLU A 170 11.96 18.80 -5.61
N ARG A 171 11.48 17.87 -6.44
CA ARG A 171 10.09 17.42 -6.48
C ARG A 171 9.90 16.05 -5.81
N VAL A 172 10.92 15.53 -5.14
CA VAL A 172 10.85 14.28 -4.38
C VAL A 172 11.23 14.58 -2.93
N GLU A 173 10.25 14.49 -2.04
CA GLU A 173 10.45 14.61 -0.59
C GLU A 173 10.59 13.20 0.00
N THR A 174 11.66 12.94 0.75
CA THR A 174 11.94 11.63 1.35
C THR A 174 11.88 11.63 2.86
N ASN A 175 11.54 12.78 3.48
CA ASN A 175 11.32 12.89 4.91
C ASN A 175 12.51 12.40 5.75
N ASN A 176 13.72 12.84 5.40
CA ASN A 176 15.03 12.48 5.98
C ASN A 176 15.64 11.13 5.53
N ALA A 177 14.97 10.37 4.66
CA ALA A 177 15.58 9.18 4.06
C ALA A 177 16.45 9.50 2.82
N PRO A 178 17.33 8.58 2.38
CA PRO A 178 18.14 8.78 1.18
C PRO A 178 17.32 8.90 -0.12
N LEU A 179 17.73 9.82 -0.99
CA LEU A 179 17.31 9.91 -2.40
C LEU A 179 18.53 9.65 -3.29
N GLU A 180 18.51 8.57 -4.05
CA GLU A 180 19.59 8.15 -4.94
C GLU A 180 19.08 8.00 -6.38
N SER A 181 19.84 8.46 -7.37
CA SER A 181 19.56 8.32 -8.80
C SER A 181 20.81 7.89 -9.57
N ASP A 182 20.68 7.55 -10.86
CA ASP A 182 21.76 7.03 -11.70
C ASP A 182 22.41 5.73 -11.16
N LEU A 183 21.65 4.93 -10.41
CA LEU A 183 22.15 3.69 -9.79
C LEU A 183 22.28 2.52 -10.79
N GLY A 184 21.70 2.64 -11.99
CA GLY A 184 21.47 1.53 -12.91
C GLY A 184 20.74 0.37 -12.22
N ALA A 185 21.16 -0.87 -12.53
CA ALA A 185 20.56 -2.08 -11.95
C ALA A 185 20.66 -2.15 -10.41
N ALA A 186 21.50 -1.34 -9.75
CA ALA A 186 21.58 -1.34 -8.29
C ALA A 186 20.35 -0.70 -7.60
N ALA A 187 19.49 0.01 -8.33
CA ALA A 187 18.25 0.53 -7.79
C ALA A 187 17.29 -0.60 -7.38
N THR A 188 17.14 -1.61 -8.25
CA THR A 188 16.18 -2.72 -8.11
C THR A 188 16.85 -4.09 -7.91
N ALA A 189 18.18 -4.15 -7.73
CA ALA A 189 18.92 -5.40 -7.53
C ALA A 189 18.33 -6.35 -6.46
N PRO A 190 17.78 -5.89 -5.31
CA PRO A 190 17.14 -6.78 -4.35
C PRO A 190 15.89 -7.49 -4.87
N TYR A 191 15.27 -6.98 -5.94
CA TYR A 191 13.99 -7.42 -6.48
C TYR A 191 14.11 -7.99 -7.90
N ALA A 192 15.34 -8.21 -8.39
CA ALA A 192 15.59 -8.62 -9.77
C ALA A 192 14.98 -9.98 -10.14
N ASP A 193 14.78 -10.86 -9.16
CA ASP A 193 14.18 -12.18 -9.36
C ASP A 193 12.66 -12.20 -9.09
N PHE A 194 12.07 -11.08 -8.66
CA PHE A 194 10.67 -11.02 -8.19
C PHE A 194 9.66 -11.30 -9.32
N GLY A 195 9.97 -10.93 -10.57
CA GLY A 195 9.18 -11.32 -11.75
C GLY A 195 9.03 -12.85 -11.87
N GLY A 196 10.10 -13.59 -11.61
CA GLY A 196 10.04 -15.06 -11.57
C GLY A 196 9.27 -15.60 -10.36
N GLU A 197 9.23 -14.86 -9.24
CA GLU A 197 8.42 -15.22 -8.07
C GLU A 197 6.93 -15.08 -8.36
N ILE A 198 6.50 -13.98 -9.00
CA ILE A 198 5.08 -13.78 -9.34
C ILE A 198 4.59 -14.85 -10.35
N ASP A 199 5.41 -15.23 -11.32
CA ASP A 199 5.12 -16.32 -12.28
C ASP A 199 4.96 -17.66 -11.57
N ALA A 200 5.88 -17.96 -10.64
CA ALA A 200 5.87 -19.19 -9.87
C ALA A 200 4.65 -19.27 -8.95
N VAL A 201 4.29 -18.16 -8.28
CA VAL A 201 3.08 -18.08 -7.45
C VAL A 201 1.83 -18.25 -8.29
N SER A 202 1.70 -17.55 -9.41
CA SER A 202 0.54 -17.70 -10.30
C SER A 202 0.36 -19.14 -10.79
N THR A 203 1.46 -19.76 -11.24
CA THR A 203 1.47 -21.17 -11.67
C THR A 203 1.05 -22.11 -10.54
N ALA A 204 1.53 -21.87 -9.32
CA ALA A 204 1.18 -22.67 -8.15
C ALA A 204 -0.31 -22.52 -7.77
N LEU A 205 -0.87 -21.31 -7.87
CA LEU A 205 -2.29 -21.04 -7.61
C LEU A 205 -3.21 -21.73 -8.62
N VAL A 206 -2.86 -21.72 -9.91
CA VAL A 206 -3.61 -22.42 -10.96
C VAL A 206 -3.56 -23.94 -10.80
N ALA A 207 -2.48 -24.47 -10.23
CA ALA A 207 -2.33 -25.91 -10.02
C ALA A 207 -3.14 -26.47 -8.84
N GLN A 208 -3.75 -25.61 -8.00
CA GLN A 208 -4.60 -26.04 -6.90
C GLN A 208 -5.93 -26.57 -7.44
N ASP A 209 -6.46 -27.62 -6.78
CA ASP A 209 -7.81 -28.09 -7.07
C ASP A 209 -8.83 -27.06 -6.57
N ASP A 210 -9.87 -26.79 -7.35
CA ASP A 210 -10.99 -25.95 -6.90
C ASP A 210 -11.63 -26.57 -5.64
N THR A 211 -11.69 -25.79 -4.57
CA THR A 211 -12.36 -26.14 -3.30
C THR A 211 -13.70 -25.44 -3.14
N GLY A 212 -14.15 -24.72 -4.17
CA GLY A 212 -15.45 -24.07 -4.18
C GLY A 212 -16.17 -24.19 -5.53
N THR A 213 -17.29 -23.50 -5.63
CA THR A 213 -18.09 -23.41 -6.86
C THR A 213 -18.37 -21.98 -7.23
N VAL A 214 -18.37 -21.70 -8.54
CA VAL A 214 -18.66 -20.39 -9.11
C VAL A 214 -20.00 -20.46 -9.82
N THR A 215 -20.87 -19.47 -9.56
CA THR A 215 -22.10 -19.27 -10.34
C THR A 215 -22.28 -17.82 -10.73
N ARG A 216 -22.74 -17.62 -11.97
CA ARG A 216 -22.95 -16.30 -12.56
C ARG A 216 -24.44 -16.09 -12.85
N ASP A 217 -25.03 -15.03 -12.29
CA ASP A 217 -26.41 -14.60 -12.59
C ASP A 217 -26.47 -13.08 -12.79
N GLY A 218 -26.85 -12.61 -13.98
CA GLY A 218 -27.05 -11.18 -14.25
C GLY A 218 -25.77 -10.35 -14.12
N ASN A 219 -25.58 -9.61 -13.03
CA ASN A 219 -24.35 -8.89 -12.64
C ASN A 219 -23.66 -9.48 -11.40
N GLN A 220 -24.21 -10.56 -10.83
CA GLN A 220 -23.74 -11.22 -9.63
C GLN A 220 -22.79 -12.36 -9.98
N LEU A 221 -21.63 -12.39 -9.33
CA LEU A 221 -20.72 -13.53 -9.29
C LEU A 221 -20.74 -14.09 -7.87
N ARG A 222 -21.07 -15.38 -7.73
CA ARG A 222 -21.18 -16.07 -6.44
C ARG A 222 -20.10 -17.14 -6.36
N LEU A 223 -19.22 -17.00 -5.38
CA LEU A 223 -18.12 -17.91 -5.07
C LEU A 223 -18.46 -18.59 -3.74
N VAL A 224 -18.86 -19.85 -3.80
CA VAL A 224 -19.29 -20.64 -2.64
C VAL A 224 -18.21 -21.65 -2.30
N GLY A 225 -17.54 -21.46 -1.17
CA GLY A 225 -16.51 -22.36 -0.66
C GLY A 225 -17.05 -23.72 -0.22
N ASP A 226 -16.16 -24.66 0.11
CA ASP A 226 -16.52 -25.94 0.72
C ASP A 226 -16.70 -25.87 2.24
N GLY A 227 -16.35 -24.74 2.87
CA GLY A 227 -16.44 -24.51 4.31
C GLY A 227 -15.44 -25.32 5.15
N VAL A 228 -14.45 -25.99 4.54
CA VAL A 228 -13.51 -26.87 5.25
C VAL A 228 -12.05 -26.75 4.83
N SER A 229 -11.78 -26.35 3.59
CA SER A 229 -10.42 -26.21 3.08
C SER A 229 -9.73 -24.96 3.62
N GLY A 230 -8.41 -25.05 3.80
CA GLY A 230 -7.58 -23.93 4.25
C GLY A 230 -7.58 -22.78 3.25
N ASP A 231 -7.58 -23.10 1.96
CA ASP A 231 -7.82 -22.15 0.89
C ASP A 231 -9.14 -22.49 0.18
N GLN A 232 -9.90 -21.46 -0.16
CA GLN A 232 -11.12 -21.50 -0.95
C GLN A 232 -10.76 -21.06 -2.38
N VAL A 233 -10.59 -22.04 -3.26
CA VAL A 233 -10.04 -21.89 -4.60
C VAL A 233 -11.15 -21.95 -5.63
N PHE A 234 -11.16 -20.98 -6.52
CA PHE A 234 -12.16 -20.80 -7.57
C PHE A 234 -11.48 -20.55 -8.90
N THR A 235 -11.91 -21.25 -9.94
CA THR A 235 -11.56 -20.92 -11.33
C THR A 235 -12.73 -20.19 -11.99
N VAL A 236 -12.48 -19.02 -12.57
CA VAL A 236 -13.45 -18.17 -13.26
C VAL A 236 -12.92 -17.84 -14.65
N THR A 237 -13.74 -17.93 -15.70
CA THR A 237 -13.32 -17.44 -17.02
C THR A 237 -13.48 -15.92 -17.13
N ALA A 238 -12.67 -15.26 -17.95
CA ALA A 238 -12.87 -13.84 -18.27
C ALA A 238 -14.27 -13.53 -18.80
N GLU A 239 -14.89 -14.46 -19.55
CA GLU A 239 -16.27 -14.31 -20.02
C GLU A 239 -17.29 -14.26 -18.87
N GLU A 240 -17.14 -15.11 -17.85
CA GLU A 240 -18.00 -15.09 -16.67
C GLU A 240 -17.78 -13.85 -15.80
N LEU A 241 -16.52 -13.44 -15.67
CA LEU A 241 -16.12 -12.34 -14.82
C LEU A 241 -16.50 -10.97 -15.43
N ASN A 242 -16.34 -10.80 -16.74
CA ASN A 242 -16.59 -9.53 -17.42
C ASN A 242 -18.06 -9.08 -17.23
N GLY A 243 -18.22 -7.82 -16.81
CA GLY A 243 -19.52 -7.23 -16.51
C GLY A 243 -20.16 -7.70 -15.19
N ALA A 244 -19.50 -8.53 -14.38
CA ALA A 244 -19.88 -8.73 -12.99
C ALA A 244 -19.59 -7.45 -12.18
N THR A 245 -20.55 -7.03 -11.36
CA THR A 245 -20.41 -5.85 -10.48
C THR A 245 -20.67 -6.18 -9.01
N GLU A 246 -21.26 -7.33 -8.71
CA GLU A 246 -21.57 -7.74 -7.34
C GLU A 246 -20.86 -9.06 -7.03
N MET A 247 -19.97 -9.02 -6.04
CA MET A 247 -19.17 -10.16 -5.61
C MET A 247 -19.77 -10.73 -4.31
N TYR A 248 -20.10 -12.02 -4.34
CA TYR A 248 -20.65 -12.74 -3.20
C TYR A 248 -19.74 -13.91 -2.86
N PHE A 249 -19.26 -13.94 -1.63
CA PHE A 249 -18.55 -15.05 -1.04
C PHE A 249 -19.44 -15.71 0.01
N SER A 250 -19.41 -17.03 0.11
CA SER A 250 -20.09 -17.74 1.18
C SER A 250 -19.38 -19.05 1.52
N ASP A 251 -19.59 -19.55 2.72
CA ASP A 251 -18.95 -20.77 3.22
C ASP A 251 -17.41 -20.67 3.19
N VAL A 252 -16.87 -19.48 3.50
CA VAL A 252 -15.43 -19.24 3.65
C VAL A 252 -15.08 -19.33 5.15
N PRO A 253 -14.29 -20.31 5.60
CA PRO A 253 -13.88 -20.41 6.99
C PRO A 253 -13.08 -19.18 7.43
N ALA A 254 -13.19 -18.80 8.71
CA ALA A 254 -12.36 -17.72 9.26
C ALA A 254 -10.86 -18.08 9.14
N GLY A 255 -10.07 -17.15 8.61
CA GLY A 255 -8.63 -17.34 8.36
C GLY A 255 -8.31 -18.18 7.12
N ALA A 256 -9.30 -18.59 6.33
CA ALA A 256 -9.05 -19.25 5.06
C ALA A 256 -8.64 -18.24 3.98
N GLY A 257 -7.66 -18.61 3.14
CA GLY A 257 -7.35 -17.87 1.92
C GLY A 257 -8.48 -18.01 0.91
N VAL A 258 -8.66 -16.99 0.06
CA VAL A 258 -9.60 -17.00 -1.05
C VAL A 258 -8.82 -16.74 -2.33
N VAL A 259 -8.75 -17.74 -3.21
CA VAL A 259 -8.01 -17.66 -4.48
C VAL A 259 -9.01 -17.67 -5.62
N VAL A 260 -9.01 -16.61 -6.42
CA VAL A 260 -9.79 -16.52 -7.65
C VAL A 260 -8.84 -16.53 -8.84
N ASN A 261 -8.67 -17.71 -9.44
CA ASN A 261 -7.93 -17.88 -10.69
C ASN A 261 -8.84 -17.44 -11.85
N VAL A 262 -8.44 -16.40 -12.57
CA VAL A 262 -9.13 -15.91 -13.76
C VAL A 262 -8.39 -16.40 -15.00
N ILE A 263 -9.11 -17.12 -15.88
CA ILE A 263 -8.57 -17.70 -17.11
C ILE A 263 -9.18 -17.01 -18.35
N GLY A 264 -8.34 -16.66 -19.32
CA GLY A 264 -8.65 -15.93 -20.54
C GLY A 264 -8.56 -14.40 -20.38
N GLY A 265 -8.72 -13.70 -21.50
CA GLY A 265 -8.73 -12.24 -21.53
C GLY A 265 -9.24 -11.68 -22.87
N PRO A 266 -9.39 -10.34 -23.00
CA PRO A 266 -9.12 -9.32 -21.98
C PRO A 266 -10.16 -9.32 -20.84
N VAL A 267 -9.78 -8.74 -19.70
CA VAL A 267 -10.65 -8.61 -18.52
C VAL A 267 -11.02 -7.15 -18.29
N GLU A 268 -12.32 -6.89 -18.11
CA GLU A 268 -12.86 -5.59 -17.70
C GLU A 268 -13.89 -5.80 -16.59
N ILE A 269 -13.54 -5.39 -15.37
CA ILE A 269 -14.40 -5.52 -14.20
C ILE A 269 -14.53 -4.22 -13.41
N ALA A 270 -15.70 -4.05 -12.80
CA ALA A 270 -16.02 -2.87 -12.04
C ALA A 270 -16.95 -3.23 -10.86
N PRO A 271 -16.47 -4.04 -9.89
CA PRO A 271 -17.26 -4.39 -8.72
C PRO A 271 -17.59 -3.14 -7.89
N ASN A 272 -18.83 -3.08 -7.40
CA ASN A 272 -19.34 -2.01 -6.55
C ASN A 272 -20.15 -2.54 -5.35
N TYR A 273 -20.13 -3.86 -5.15
CA TYR A 273 -20.78 -4.52 -4.04
C TYR A 273 -20.03 -5.80 -3.68
N TRP A 274 -19.80 -5.99 -2.39
CA TRP A 274 -19.10 -7.13 -1.85
C TRP A 274 -19.85 -7.64 -0.63
N ALA A 275 -20.13 -8.94 -0.58
CA ALA A 275 -20.75 -9.56 0.57
C ALA A 275 -20.17 -10.93 0.91
N VAL A 276 -20.06 -11.21 2.21
CA VAL A 276 -19.69 -12.52 2.78
C VAL A 276 -20.88 -13.03 3.58
N ASP A 277 -21.35 -14.25 3.30
CA ASP A 277 -22.49 -14.89 3.98
C ASP A 277 -23.74 -13.99 4.09
N GLY A 278 -23.96 -13.18 3.04
CA GLY A 278 -25.10 -12.24 2.95
C GLY A 278 -24.92 -10.91 3.69
N VAL A 279 -23.76 -10.66 4.30
CA VAL A 279 -23.40 -9.40 4.95
C VAL A 279 -22.49 -8.58 4.04
N GLN A 280 -22.84 -7.33 3.80
CA GLN A 280 -22.04 -6.41 2.98
C GLN A 280 -20.74 -6.01 3.72
N VAL A 281 -19.60 -6.07 3.02
CA VAL A 281 -18.26 -5.86 3.61
C VAL A 281 -17.39 -4.80 2.91
N ASN A 282 -17.91 -4.11 1.90
CA ASN A 282 -17.16 -3.06 1.18
C ASN A 282 -17.15 -1.69 1.89
N ASN A 283 -17.22 -1.65 3.22
CA ASN A 283 -17.01 -0.42 3.99
C ASN A 283 -15.52 -0.35 4.39
N PRO A 284 -14.71 0.54 3.81
CA PRO A 284 -13.27 0.59 4.06
C PRO A 284 -12.91 0.85 5.52
N SER A 285 -13.79 1.54 6.26
CA SER A 285 -13.61 1.81 7.68
C SER A 285 -14.00 0.65 8.60
N SER A 286 -14.17 -0.57 8.08
CA SER A 286 -14.55 -1.75 8.88
C SER A 286 -13.44 -2.81 8.89
N GLU A 287 -13.24 -3.50 10.02
CA GLU A 287 -12.28 -4.60 10.15
C GLU A 287 -12.58 -5.75 9.17
N SER A 288 -13.86 -5.99 8.87
CA SER A 288 -14.28 -6.99 7.87
C SER A 288 -13.74 -6.69 6.46
N PHE A 289 -13.52 -5.41 6.15
CA PHE A 289 -12.92 -5.01 4.88
C PHE A 289 -11.44 -5.41 4.81
N GLY A 290 -10.64 -5.05 5.82
CA GLY A 290 -9.22 -5.41 5.88
C GLY A 290 -9.03 -6.93 5.92
N ASN A 291 -9.84 -7.64 6.71
CA ASN A 291 -9.78 -9.10 6.84
C ASN A 291 -10.09 -9.83 5.53
N LEU A 292 -11.15 -9.44 4.80
CA LEU A 292 -11.43 -10.05 3.49
C LEU A 292 -10.33 -9.70 2.48
N THR A 293 -9.87 -8.45 2.48
CA THR A 293 -8.85 -7.97 1.55
C THR A 293 -7.55 -8.76 1.68
N ALA A 294 -7.05 -8.97 2.89
CA ALA A 294 -5.82 -9.72 3.12
C ALA A 294 -5.95 -11.22 2.78
N ALA A 295 -7.17 -11.77 2.86
CA ALA A 295 -7.44 -13.16 2.51
C ALA A 295 -7.59 -13.40 0.99
N LEU A 296 -7.92 -12.36 0.22
CA LEU A 296 -8.36 -12.49 -1.17
C LEU A 296 -7.23 -12.24 -2.18
N MET A 297 -7.02 -13.19 -3.09
CA MET A 297 -6.11 -13.10 -4.22
C MET A 297 -6.86 -13.28 -5.56
N TRP A 298 -6.72 -12.30 -6.43
CA TRP A 298 -7.14 -12.32 -7.82
C TRP A 298 -5.94 -12.64 -8.71
N ASN A 299 -5.86 -13.89 -9.16
CA ASN A 299 -4.81 -14.35 -10.06
C ASN A 299 -5.30 -14.35 -11.51
N PHE A 300 -4.99 -13.31 -12.27
CA PHE A 300 -5.29 -13.19 -13.70
C PHE A 300 -4.28 -13.97 -14.54
N ALA A 301 -4.35 -15.29 -14.45
CA ALA A 301 -3.25 -16.21 -14.77
C ALA A 301 -2.69 -16.09 -16.19
N ASP A 302 -3.54 -15.81 -17.18
CA ASP A 302 -3.16 -15.71 -18.61
C ASP A 302 -3.82 -14.50 -19.31
N ALA A 303 -4.34 -13.53 -18.53
CA ALA A 303 -4.90 -12.31 -19.10
C ALA A 303 -3.78 -11.32 -19.42
N THR A 304 -3.71 -10.89 -20.69
CA THR A 304 -2.69 -9.94 -21.16
C THR A 304 -3.08 -8.48 -20.99
N ASP A 305 -4.35 -8.20 -20.70
CA ASP A 305 -4.91 -6.86 -20.53
C ASP A 305 -6.04 -6.92 -19.50
N VAL A 306 -5.84 -6.27 -18.36
CA VAL A 306 -6.75 -6.28 -17.21
C VAL A 306 -7.11 -4.85 -16.83
N SER A 307 -8.41 -4.55 -16.85
CA SER A 307 -8.97 -3.25 -16.46
C SER A 307 -9.91 -3.42 -15.26
N ILE A 308 -9.65 -2.67 -14.19
CA ILE A 308 -10.39 -2.72 -12.93
C ILE A 308 -10.88 -1.30 -12.56
N GLY A 309 -12.20 -1.07 -12.52
CA GLY A 309 -12.73 0.05 -11.73
C GLY A 309 -14.05 0.71 -12.11
N ARG A 310 -14.58 1.48 -11.13
CA ARG A 310 -15.58 2.58 -11.27
C ARG A 310 -15.63 3.46 -10.00
N ASN A 311 -14.50 4.02 -9.55
CA ASN A 311 -14.42 4.92 -8.38
C ASN A 311 -15.00 4.32 -7.06
N ASP A 312 -14.97 3.01 -6.88
CA ASP A 312 -15.22 2.32 -5.61
C ASP A 312 -13.87 1.74 -5.08
N GLN A 313 -13.92 0.80 -4.13
CA GLN A 313 -12.75 0.11 -3.59
C GLN A 313 -12.69 -1.32 -4.12
N PHE A 314 -11.60 -1.68 -4.79
CA PHE A 314 -11.33 -3.04 -5.22
C PHE A 314 -10.63 -3.81 -4.09
N MET A 315 -11.24 -4.90 -3.64
CA MET A 315 -10.78 -5.69 -2.51
C MET A 315 -9.98 -6.90 -2.98
N GLY A 316 -8.81 -7.11 -2.37
CA GLY A 316 -7.96 -8.28 -2.61
C GLY A 316 -6.71 -7.96 -3.42
N SER A 317 -5.68 -8.76 -3.18
CA SER A 317 -4.44 -8.71 -3.95
C SER A 317 -4.68 -9.03 -5.42
N ILE A 318 -3.97 -8.33 -6.31
CA ILE A 318 -4.03 -8.46 -7.76
C ILE A 318 -2.71 -9.05 -8.24
N LEU A 319 -2.78 -10.15 -8.99
CA LEU A 319 -1.65 -10.80 -9.63
C LEU A 319 -1.92 -10.96 -11.13
N VAL A 320 -1.11 -10.29 -11.95
CA VAL A 320 -1.17 -10.29 -13.42
C VAL A 320 0.23 -10.64 -13.96
N PRO A 321 0.59 -11.92 -14.10
CA PRO A 321 1.96 -12.35 -14.43
C PRO A 321 2.40 -12.01 -15.87
N GLU A 322 1.49 -12.05 -16.85
CA GLU A 322 1.84 -11.94 -18.28
C GLU A 322 1.15 -10.75 -19.00
N GLY A 323 0.71 -9.72 -18.28
CA GLY A 323 -0.14 -8.67 -18.85
C GLY A 323 -0.08 -7.30 -18.19
N ASP A 324 -0.72 -6.36 -18.86
CA ASP A 324 -0.84 -4.98 -18.41
C ASP A 324 -2.05 -4.82 -17.48
N LEU A 325 -1.91 -3.93 -16.50
CA LEU A 325 -2.98 -3.56 -15.57
C LEU A 325 -3.34 -2.09 -15.74
N THR A 326 -4.64 -1.80 -15.82
CA THR A 326 -5.18 -0.45 -15.66
C THR A 326 -6.20 -0.43 -14.53
N THR A 327 -6.01 0.46 -13.55
CA THR A 327 -6.98 0.67 -12.46
C THR A 327 -7.58 2.06 -12.56
N THR A 328 -8.91 2.20 -12.42
CA THR A 328 -9.61 3.50 -12.28
C THR A 328 -10.42 3.56 -10.98
N THR A 329 -9.90 2.92 -9.94
CA THR A 329 -10.55 2.68 -8.65
C THR A 329 -9.45 2.38 -7.64
N SER A 330 -9.66 2.69 -6.38
CA SER A 330 -8.65 2.40 -5.37
C SER A 330 -8.49 0.90 -5.16
N THR A 331 -7.26 0.43 -4.96
CA THR A 331 -6.93 -0.99 -4.77
C THR A 331 -6.53 -1.26 -3.34
N ASN A 332 -6.78 -2.48 -2.87
CA ASN A 332 -6.50 -2.89 -1.50
C ASN A 332 -5.91 -4.30 -1.52
N GLY A 333 -4.71 -4.50 -0.98
CA GLY A 333 -3.96 -5.76 -1.10
C GLY A 333 -2.55 -5.52 -1.62
N ARG A 334 -2.01 -6.50 -2.33
CA ARG A 334 -0.82 -6.36 -3.20
C ARG A 334 -1.25 -6.03 -4.63
N VAL A 335 -0.39 -5.36 -5.41
CA VAL A 335 -0.56 -5.20 -6.87
C VAL A 335 0.70 -5.70 -7.56
N LEU A 336 0.63 -6.84 -8.24
CA LEU A 336 1.78 -7.56 -8.77
C LEU A 336 1.61 -7.78 -10.28
N VAL A 337 2.38 -7.06 -11.08
CA VAL A 337 2.16 -6.92 -12.53
C VAL A 337 3.44 -7.23 -13.30
N GLY A 338 3.37 -8.18 -14.24
CA GLY A 338 4.47 -8.55 -15.14
C GLY A 338 4.55 -7.74 -16.43
N GLY A 339 3.57 -6.87 -16.69
CA GLY A 339 3.59 -5.86 -17.76
C GLY A 339 3.59 -4.43 -17.20
N ASP A 340 2.97 -3.51 -17.94
CA ASP A 340 2.82 -2.11 -17.53
C ASP A 340 1.67 -1.93 -16.55
N TYR A 341 1.80 -0.98 -15.61
CA TYR A 341 0.73 -0.61 -14.68
C TYR A 341 0.34 0.86 -14.81
N THR A 342 -0.89 1.10 -15.24
CA THR A 342 -1.50 2.43 -15.27
C THR A 342 -2.48 2.62 -14.09
N MET A 343 -2.10 3.47 -13.15
CA MET A 343 -2.97 3.96 -12.09
C MET A 343 -3.70 5.23 -12.54
N ALA A 344 -4.94 5.06 -12.95
CA ALA A 344 -5.82 6.10 -13.44
C ALA A 344 -7.03 6.34 -12.52
N GLY A 345 -7.96 7.19 -12.95
CA GLY A 345 -9.11 7.57 -12.13
C GLY A 345 -8.84 8.79 -11.25
N SER A 346 -9.89 9.28 -10.57
CA SER A 346 -9.83 10.51 -9.79
C SER A 346 -9.77 10.21 -8.31
N GLY A 347 -8.67 10.60 -7.66
CA GLY A 347 -8.42 10.30 -6.24
C GLY A 347 -8.19 8.81 -6.01
N THR A 348 -7.65 8.11 -7.01
CA THR A 348 -7.36 6.68 -6.90
C THR A 348 -6.13 6.46 -6.03
N GLU A 349 -6.24 5.50 -5.12
CA GLU A 349 -5.26 5.19 -4.09
C GLU A 349 -4.95 3.68 -4.08
N HIS A 350 -3.79 3.30 -3.57
CA HIS A 350 -3.46 1.91 -3.24
C HIS A 350 -3.21 1.79 -1.75
N HIS A 351 -3.88 0.82 -1.11
CA HIS A 351 -3.76 0.51 0.31
C HIS A 351 -3.17 -0.89 0.48
N ASN A 352 -2.06 -0.99 1.21
CA ASN A 352 -1.30 -2.22 1.32
C ASN A 352 -1.98 -3.19 2.30
N TYR A 353 -2.20 -4.43 1.88
CA TYR A 353 -2.52 -5.53 2.78
C TYR A 353 -1.70 -6.76 2.38
N PRO A 354 -1.17 -7.52 3.34
CA PRO A 354 -0.44 -8.74 3.03
C PRO A 354 -1.37 -9.78 2.42
N TRP A 355 -0.81 -10.74 1.70
CA TRP A 355 -1.51 -11.95 1.29
C TRP A 355 -0.70 -13.17 1.72
N THR A 356 -1.17 -13.89 2.74
CA THR A 356 -0.51 -15.07 3.27
C THR A 356 -1.13 -16.35 2.68
N PRO A 357 -0.33 -17.38 2.34
CA PRO A 357 1.11 -17.53 2.63
C PRO A 357 2.07 -16.97 1.56
N GLY A 358 1.62 -16.49 0.40
CA GLY A 358 2.54 -16.19 -0.72
C GLY A 358 3.39 -14.94 -0.57
N PHE A 359 2.81 -13.85 -0.05
CA PHE A 359 3.45 -12.54 0.11
C PHE A 359 3.25 -12.01 1.55
N PRO A 360 3.93 -12.62 2.56
CA PRO A 360 3.91 -12.15 3.94
C PRO A 360 4.55 -10.75 4.05
N CYS A 361 4.40 -10.06 5.17
CA CYS A 361 4.92 -8.69 5.34
C CYS A 361 6.42 -8.60 5.67
N VAL A 362 7.13 -9.73 5.67
CA VAL A 362 8.59 -9.78 5.74
C VAL A 362 9.10 -10.41 4.44
N PRO A 363 10.01 -9.74 3.71
CA PRO A 363 10.53 -10.30 2.48
C PRO A 363 11.19 -11.64 2.79
N PRO A 364 11.08 -12.66 1.92
CA PRO A 364 11.76 -13.93 2.12
C PRO A 364 13.23 -13.63 2.36
N GLY A 365 13.75 -14.04 3.53
CA GLY A 365 15.16 -13.83 3.87
C GLY A 365 16.05 -14.38 2.75
N PRO A 366 17.27 -13.84 2.55
CA PRO A 366 18.12 -14.24 1.44
C PRO A 366 18.22 -15.76 1.40
N THR A 367 17.80 -16.36 0.28
CA THR A 367 17.94 -17.80 0.10
C THR A 367 19.41 -18.11 0.30
N PRO A 368 19.78 -19.00 1.25
CA PRO A 368 21.18 -19.20 1.60
C PRO A 368 21.94 -19.54 0.34
N THR A 369 22.88 -18.68 -0.06
CA THR A 369 23.74 -18.93 -1.22
C THR A 369 24.34 -20.32 -1.03
N PRO A 370 24.20 -21.25 -2.00
CA PRO A 370 24.70 -22.60 -1.83
C PRO A 370 26.17 -22.51 -1.46
N THR A 371 26.51 -22.99 -0.25
CA THR A 371 27.89 -22.98 0.21
C THR A 371 28.70 -23.74 -0.84
N PRO A 372 29.76 -23.14 -1.43
CA PRO A 372 30.52 -23.82 -2.47
C PRO A 372 30.93 -25.19 -1.94
N THR A 373 30.49 -26.25 -2.62
CA THR A 373 30.88 -27.61 -2.27
C THR A 373 32.40 -27.65 -2.27
N PRO A 374 33.06 -28.06 -1.17
CA PRO A 374 34.52 -28.06 -1.12
C PRO A 374 35.03 -28.87 -2.31
N THR A 375 35.76 -28.20 -3.21
CA THR A 375 36.40 -28.86 -4.34
C THR A 375 37.25 -29.99 -3.77
N PRO A 376 37.10 -31.24 -4.22
CA PRO A 376 37.87 -32.35 -3.68
C PRO A 376 39.34 -31.99 -3.77
N THR A 377 39.99 -31.88 -2.60
CA THR A 377 41.40 -31.55 -2.53
C THR A 377 42.15 -32.72 -3.16
N VAL A 378 42.78 -32.48 -4.30
CA VAL A 378 43.62 -33.48 -4.97
C VAL A 378 44.70 -33.87 -3.98
N THR A 379 44.59 -35.08 -3.41
CA THR A 379 45.58 -35.58 -2.48
C THR A 379 46.91 -35.67 -3.24
N PRO A 380 47.97 -34.97 -2.80
CA PRO A 380 49.25 -35.01 -3.50
C PRO A 380 49.73 -36.46 -3.54
N THR A 381 49.94 -36.97 -4.75
CA THR A 381 50.55 -38.28 -4.98
C THR A 381 51.93 -38.28 -4.32
N PRO A 382 52.29 -39.28 -3.50
CA PRO A 382 53.57 -39.29 -2.81
C PRO A 382 54.71 -39.25 -3.82
N THR A 383 55.49 -38.18 -3.79
CA THR A 383 56.71 -38.03 -4.57
C THR A 383 57.72 -39.09 -4.10
N PRO A 384 58.39 -39.85 -4.99
CA PRO A 384 59.37 -40.85 -4.59
C PRO A 384 60.48 -40.19 -3.77
N THR A 385 60.69 -40.74 -2.58
CA THR A 385 61.67 -40.28 -1.58
C THR A 385 63.09 -40.40 -2.17
N PRO A 386 63.89 -39.33 -2.26
CA PRO A 386 65.29 -39.44 -2.66
C PRO A 386 66.06 -40.22 -1.58
N THR A 387 66.87 -41.16 -2.03
CA THR A 387 67.71 -42.02 -1.19
C THR A 387 68.77 -41.18 -0.48
N VAL A 388 68.81 -41.30 0.85
CA VAL A 388 69.65 -40.51 1.74
C VAL A 388 71.12 -40.93 1.60
N THR A 389 71.99 -40.00 1.20
CA THR A 389 73.44 -40.15 1.36
C THR A 389 73.79 -39.72 2.80
N PRO A 390 74.55 -40.51 3.58
CA PRO A 390 74.86 -40.16 4.96
C PRO A 390 75.82 -38.96 5.03
N THR A 391 75.31 -37.81 5.46
CA THR A 391 76.11 -36.62 5.75
C THR A 391 76.77 -36.77 7.13
N PRO A 392 78.08 -36.49 7.27
CA PRO A 392 78.81 -36.65 8.53
C PRO A 392 78.26 -35.72 9.62
N THR A 393 78.18 -36.29 10.82
CA THR A 393 77.68 -35.67 12.05
C THR A 393 78.56 -34.48 12.48
N PRO A 394 78.03 -33.24 12.54
CA PRO A 394 78.71 -32.14 13.21
C PRO A 394 78.38 -32.11 14.71
N THR A 395 79.45 -31.88 15.45
CA THR A 395 79.66 -31.75 16.90
C THR A 395 78.67 -30.80 17.61
N PRO A 396 78.25 -31.07 18.87
CA PRO A 396 77.33 -30.20 19.60
C PRO A 396 77.92 -28.82 19.90
N THR A 397 77.22 -27.78 19.46
CA THR A 397 77.50 -26.38 19.83
C THR A 397 76.76 -26.05 21.14
N PRO A 398 77.41 -25.37 22.12
CA PRO A 398 76.83 -25.13 23.44
C PRO A 398 75.64 -24.17 23.43
N THR A 399 74.68 -24.50 24.28
CA THR A 399 73.44 -23.76 24.58
C THR A 399 73.73 -22.37 25.16
N PRO A 400 73.23 -21.27 24.57
CA PRO A 400 73.13 -20.01 25.28
C PRO A 400 71.89 -20.01 26.18
N THR A 401 72.13 -19.83 27.47
CA THR A 401 71.18 -19.55 28.54
C THR A 401 70.42 -18.25 28.26
N VAL A 402 69.09 -18.29 28.27
CA VAL A 402 68.26 -17.08 28.23
C VAL A 402 67.95 -16.64 29.66
N THR A 403 68.44 -15.45 30.00
CA THR A 403 68.26 -14.71 31.25
C THR A 403 66.77 -14.43 31.53
N PRO A 404 66.27 -14.57 32.78
CA PRO A 404 64.90 -14.23 33.11
C PRO A 404 64.64 -12.72 32.98
N THR A 405 63.57 -12.37 32.28
CA THR A 405 63.04 -11.00 32.17
C THR A 405 62.58 -10.49 33.54
N PRO A 406 62.93 -9.26 33.98
CA PRO A 406 62.48 -8.73 35.26
C PRO A 406 60.97 -8.43 35.24
N THR A 407 60.28 -8.93 36.25
CA THR A 407 58.89 -8.64 36.60
C THR A 407 58.75 -7.16 37.02
N VAL A 408 57.79 -6.46 36.44
CA VAL A 408 57.44 -5.08 36.82
C VAL A 408 56.54 -5.10 38.04
N THR A 409 57.00 -4.50 39.14
CA THR A 409 56.28 -4.29 40.40
C THR A 409 55.21 -3.20 40.23
N PRO A 410 53.97 -3.37 40.72
CA PRO A 410 52.95 -2.31 40.67
C PRO A 410 53.30 -1.17 41.65
N THR A 411 53.27 0.06 41.15
CA THR A 411 53.42 1.29 41.95
C THR A 411 52.10 1.66 42.62
N PRO A 412 52.08 2.02 43.92
CA PRO A 412 50.84 2.32 44.64
C PRO A 412 50.23 3.70 44.31
N THR A 413 48.91 3.70 44.48
CA THR A 413 47.90 4.76 44.40
C THR A 413 48.26 6.06 45.15
N VAL A 414 47.88 7.20 44.58
CA VAL A 414 47.77 8.48 45.31
C VAL A 414 46.33 8.98 45.24
N THR A 415 45.69 9.04 46.40
CA THR A 415 44.38 9.66 46.64
C THR A 415 44.56 11.14 46.97
N PRO A 416 43.98 12.10 46.23
CA PRO A 416 43.78 13.44 46.75
C PRO A 416 42.46 13.56 47.51
N SER A 417 42.59 14.09 48.73
CA SER A 417 41.54 14.42 49.69
C SER A 417 40.84 15.74 49.37
N VAL A 418 39.61 15.88 49.89
CA VAL A 418 38.57 16.89 49.65
C VAL A 418 38.92 18.35 49.99
N THR A 419 38.20 19.29 49.38
CA THR A 419 37.94 20.63 49.96
C THR A 419 36.46 20.98 49.77
N PRO A 420 35.71 21.34 50.84
CA PRO A 420 34.29 21.67 50.78
C PRO A 420 34.05 23.12 50.32
N THR A 421 33.03 23.33 49.49
CA THR A 421 32.51 24.67 49.16
C THR A 421 31.38 25.02 50.13
N PRO A 422 31.35 26.24 50.71
CA PRO A 422 30.37 26.63 51.71
C PRO A 422 28.99 26.96 51.12
N THR A 423 27.97 26.52 51.85
CA THR A 423 26.58 26.95 51.81
C THR A 423 26.41 28.38 52.34
N PRO A 424 25.63 29.24 51.67
CA PRO A 424 24.85 30.26 52.36
C PRO A 424 23.37 29.85 52.46
N THR A 425 22.88 29.98 53.69
CA THR A 425 21.55 29.67 54.21
C THR A 425 20.70 30.95 54.26
N THR A 426 19.51 30.89 53.64
CA THR A 426 18.18 31.37 54.09
C THR A 426 17.92 32.86 54.37
N GLU A 427 16.90 33.43 53.70
CA GLU A 427 15.79 34.07 54.43
C GLU A 427 14.43 33.89 53.71
N VAL A 428 13.41 33.70 54.53
CA VAL A 428 12.05 33.22 54.28
C VAL A 428 11.08 34.40 54.25
N LEU A 429 9.99 34.29 53.46
CA LEU A 429 8.61 34.78 53.69
C LEU A 429 7.88 34.58 52.36
N GLY A 430 6.77 33.86 52.18
CA GLY A 430 5.79 33.24 53.04
C GLY A 430 4.51 33.12 52.21
N GLU A 431 3.80 32.00 52.36
CA GLU A 431 2.34 31.85 52.23
C GLU A 431 1.68 31.76 50.82
N THR A 432 0.92 30.66 50.67
CA THR A 432 -0.30 30.44 49.87
C THR A 432 -0.22 29.78 48.47
N LEU A 433 -0.48 28.46 48.47
CA LEU A 433 -1.33 27.75 47.47
C LEU A 433 -2.80 28.23 47.60
N PRO A 434 -3.76 27.95 46.68
CA PRO A 434 -3.74 27.05 45.53
C PRO A 434 -4.26 27.65 44.20
N TRP A 435 -3.81 27.09 43.07
CA TRP A 435 -4.48 27.27 41.78
C TRP A 435 -5.72 26.38 41.73
N THR A 436 -6.90 26.98 41.89
CA THR A 436 -8.21 26.34 41.70
C THR A 436 -8.67 26.48 40.26
N GLY A 437 -9.14 25.39 39.66
CA GLY A 437 -9.86 25.43 38.39
C GLY A 437 -10.05 24.06 37.73
N ALA A 438 -10.60 23.10 38.47
CA ALA A 438 -11.46 22.07 37.88
C ALA A 438 -12.69 22.78 37.25
N ASP A 439 -13.35 22.29 36.21
CA ASP A 439 -14.30 21.20 36.36
C ASP A 439 -14.89 20.76 34.98
N VAL A 440 -14.87 19.44 34.79
CA VAL A 440 -15.92 18.53 34.28
C VAL A 440 -16.91 18.92 33.16
N LEU A 441 -16.89 18.10 32.09
CA LEU A 441 -17.95 17.47 31.25
C LEU A 441 -19.45 17.70 31.61
N PRO A 442 -20.44 17.25 30.79
CA PRO A 442 -20.62 17.14 29.32
C PRO A 442 -21.92 17.88 28.90
N TRP A 443 -22.43 17.79 27.65
CA TRP A 443 -23.87 17.63 27.33
C TRP A 443 -24.13 17.57 25.81
N LEU A 444 -24.99 16.62 25.48
CA LEU A 444 -25.72 16.41 24.24
C LEU A 444 -26.71 17.56 23.94
N GLY A 445 -26.95 17.85 22.65
CA GLY A 445 -28.28 18.21 22.16
C GLY A 445 -28.46 19.56 21.46
N GLY A 446 -29.06 19.50 20.25
CA GLY A 446 -29.69 20.61 19.53
C GLY A 446 -28.86 21.09 18.33
N GLY A 447 -29.15 20.78 17.07
CA GLY A 447 -30.48 20.69 16.46
C GLY A 447 -31.02 22.10 16.19
N LEU A 448 -31.09 22.45 14.89
CA LEU A 448 -31.89 23.53 14.31
C LEU A 448 -31.32 24.97 14.39
N LEU A 449 -30.74 25.45 13.27
CA LEU A 449 -31.07 26.74 12.60
C LEU A 449 -29.96 27.14 11.62
N LEU A 450 -30.21 26.98 10.31
CA LEU A 450 -29.80 27.91 9.24
C LEU A 450 -30.38 27.48 7.88
N VAL A 451 -31.71 27.38 7.80
CA VAL A 451 -32.45 27.49 6.53
C VAL A 451 -33.41 28.65 6.68
N LEU A 452 -32.95 29.87 6.41
CA LEU A 452 -33.81 31.02 6.12
C LEU A 452 -33.07 32.00 5.19
N ALA A 453 -32.92 31.60 3.93
CA ALA A 453 -32.84 32.52 2.82
C ALA A 453 -33.41 31.83 1.58
N GLY A 454 -34.65 32.16 1.20
CA GLY A 454 -35.14 31.88 -0.15
C GLY A 454 -36.47 31.15 -0.30
N THR A 455 -37.56 31.66 0.28
CA THR A 455 -38.91 31.49 -0.33
C THR A 455 -39.78 32.70 0.01
N GLY A 456 -39.43 33.85 -0.57
CA GLY A 456 -40.32 34.98 -0.74
C GLY A 456 -41.02 34.88 -2.09
N ALA A 457 -42.15 34.17 -2.16
CA ALA A 457 -43.06 34.28 -3.28
C ALA A 457 -44.46 33.77 -2.89
N VAL A 458 -45.44 34.67 -3.02
CA VAL A 458 -46.85 34.36 -3.23
C VAL A 458 -47.59 33.79 -2.02
N LEU A 459 -48.40 34.63 -1.36
CA LEU A 459 -49.81 34.33 -0.99
C LEU A 459 -50.45 35.53 -0.26
N LEU A 460 -50.45 36.71 -0.89
CA LEU A 460 -51.31 37.84 -0.50
C LEU A 460 -51.85 38.52 -1.76
N ALA A 461 -52.72 37.80 -2.47
CA ALA A 461 -53.61 38.38 -3.46
C ALA A 461 -54.89 37.54 -3.57
N ARG A 462 -55.76 37.66 -2.56
CA ARG A 462 -57.21 37.85 -2.75
C ARG A 462 -57.90 37.98 -1.41
N ARG A 463 -58.17 39.24 -1.07
CA ARG A 463 -59.13 39.68 -0.07
C ARG A 463 -60.31 40.27 -0.86
N HIS A 464 -61.53 40.09 -0.36
CA HIS A 464 -62.80 40.69 -0.83
C HIS A 464 -63.36 40.11 -2.15
N GLN A 465 -64.66 39.87 -2.33
CA GLN A 465 -65.87 40.31 -1.63
C GLN A 465 -67.08 39.50 -2.15
N HIS A 466 -68.07 39.30 -1.28
CA HIS A 466 -69.44 38.73 -1.45
C HIS A 466 -69.62 37.23 -1.60
#